data_AF-A0A6H5HAJ8-F1
#
_entry.id   AF-A0A6H5HAJ8-F1
#
_cell.length_a   1.000
_cell.length_b   1.000
_cell.length_c   1.000
_cell.angle_alpha   90.00
_cell.angle_beta   90.00
_cell.angle_gamma   90.00
#
_symmetry.space_group_name_H-M   'P 1'
#
loop_
_entity.id
_entity.type
_entity.pdbx_description
1 polymer ?
#
loop_
_entity_poly.entity_id
_entity_poly.type
_entity_poly.pdbx_seq_one_letter_code
_entity_poly.pdbx_strand_id
1 'polypeptide(L)'
;MEFRRFLCLGALVMLTMGHPITIYEEEEEPYSLHHYPIPEHHEESHQEPFEEHHEPEPYDHHPKYSFSYGVKDKHTGDIKHQTEERDGDVVKGQYSLLEADGSTRIVDYTADDHNGFQAVVHRTGHAVHP
;
A
#
# COMPACT_ATOMS: atom_id res chain seq x y z
N MET A 1 8.88 19.67 -40.57
CA MET A 1 8.49 19.63 -39.14
C MET A 1 9.40 18.61 -38.49
N GLU A 2 10.26 19.11 -37.60
CA GLU A 2 11.53 18.50 -37.20
C GLU A 2 11.37 17.32 -36.24
N PHE A 3 12.07 16.22 -36.52
CA PHE A 3 12.24 15.07 -35.65
C PHE A 3 13.28 15.42 -34.58
N ARG A 4 12.85 15.89 -33.41
CA ARG A 4 13.76 16.22 -32.30
C ARG A 4 14.12 14.96 -31.52
N ARG A 5 15.24 14.37 -31.93
CA ARG A 5 16.02 13.40 -31.15
C ARG A 5 16.47 14.06 -29.85
N PHE A 6 15.99 13.59 -28.70
CA PHE A 6 16.62 13.91 -27.41
C PHE A 6 17.64 12.81 -27.09
N LEU A 7 18.91 13.21 -27.03
CA LEU A 7 20.02 12.37 -26.60
C LEU A 7 19.80 11.90 -25.15
N CYS A 8 19.79 10.59 -24.92
CA CYS A 8 20.06 9.99 -23.63
C CYS A 8 21.58 9.99 -23.40
N LEU A 9 22.08 10.89 -22.56
CA LEU A 9 23.43 10.81 -21.99
C LEU A 9 23.36 11.17 -20.51
N GLY A 10 23.03 10.18 -19.69
CA GLY A 10 23.28 10.21 -18.26
C GLY A 10 24.28 9.10 -17.94
N ALA A 11 25.57 9.42 -17.98
CA ALA A 11 26.61 8.59 -17.40
C ALA A 11 27.31 9.41 -16.32
N LEU A 12 27.44 8.85 -15.12
CA LEU A 12 28.65 8.82 -14.27
C LEU A 12 28.26 8.66 -12.79
N VAL A 13 28.10 7.41 -12.33
CA VAL A 13 28.12 7.10 -10.88
C VAL A 13 29.59 6.96 -10.48
N MET A 14 30.07 7.92 -9.68
CA MET A 14 31.42 7.94 -9.13
C MET A 14 31.52 6.95 -7.96
N LEU A 15 32.47 6.02 -8.09
CA LEU A 15 32.79 4.93 -7.16
C LEU A 15 33.86 5.40 -6.17
N THR A 16 33.58 5.43 -4.86
CA THR A 16 34.63 5.25 -3.83
C THR A 16 34.08 4.68 -2.53
N MET A 17 34.26 3.36 -2.34
CA MET A 17 34.73 2.66 -1.12
C MET A 17 34.18 1.23 -1.10
N GLY A 18 34.93 0.32 -1.72
CA GLY A 18 35.14 -1.05 -1.22
C GLY A 18 33.97 -2.03 -1.15
N HIS A 19 32.81 -1.76 -1.75
CA HIS A 19 31.75 -2.76 -1.89
C HIS A 19 31.74 -3.26 -3.34
N PRO A 20 31.86 -4.57 -3.60
CA PRO A 20 31.70 -5.07 -4.96
C PRO A 20 30.32 -4.62 -5.47
N ILE A 21 30.29 -3.99 -6.65
CA ILE A 21 29.05 -3.75 -7.36
C ILE A 21 28.56 -5.13 -7.78
N THR A 22 27.72 -5.74 -6.95
CA THR A 22 26.92 -6.88 -7.34
C THR A 22 25.91 -6.37 -8.35
N ILE A 23 26.14 -6.67 -9.62
CA ILE A 23 25.08 -6.71 -10.62
C ILE A 23 24.10 -7.76 -10.08
N TYR A 24 22.94 -7.32 -9.59
CA TYR A 24 21.90 -8.25 -9.14
C TYR A 24 21.26 -8.84 -10.41
N GLU A 25 21.67 -10.05 -10.76
CA GLU A 25 20.83 -10.93 -11.58
C GLU A 25 19.59 -11.25 -10.72
N GLU A 26 18.42 -10.89 -11.25
CA GLU A 26 17.14 -11.28 -10.68
C GLU A 26 16.99 -12.79 -10.94
N GLU A 27 17.55 -13.61 -10.04
CA GLU A 27 17.30 -15.05 -10.05
C GLU A 27 15.84 -15.26 -9.66
N GLU A 28 15.02 -15.68 -10.63
CA GLU A 28 13.69 -16.20 -10.36
C GLU A 28 13.83 -17.48 -9.52
N GLU A 29 13.71 -17.34 -8.20
CA GLU A 29 13.58 -18.46 -7.28
C GLU A 29 12.33 -19.28 -7.68
N PRO A 30 12.48 -20.53 -8.15
CA PRO A 30 11.36 -21.34 -8.56
C PRO A 30 10.55 -21.69 -7.31
N TYR A 31 9.28 -21.31 -7.27
CA TYR A 31 8.36 -21.69 -6.20
C TYR A 31 8.46 -23.20 -5.92
N SER A 32 9.05 -23.56 -4.78
CA SER A 32 9.27 -24.95 -4.36
C SER A 32 7.93 -25.61 -4.02
N LEU A 33 7.52 -26.54 -4.87
CA LEU A 33 6.29 -27.31 -4.71
C LEU A 33 6.47 -28.32 -3.54
N HIS A 34 6.00 -27.98 -2.34
CA HIS A 34 5.97 -28.91 -1.22
C HIS A 34 5.12 -30.16 -1.58
N HIS A 35 5.80 -31.28 -1.77
CA HIS A 35 5.20 -32.60 -2.02
C HIS A 35 4.63 -33.14 -0.71
N TYR A 36 3.30 -33.17 -0.59
CA TYR A 36 2.62 -33.89 0.48
C TYR A 36 2.59 -35.40 0.15
N PRO A 37 2.74 -36.29 1.15
CA PRO A 37 2.70 -37.73 0.90
C PRO A 37 1.31 -38.14 0.38
N ILE A 38 1.30 -38.85 -0.74
CA ILE A 38 0.10 -39.41 -1.37
C ILE A 38 -0.33 -40.66 -0.56
N PRO A 39 -1.54 -40.71 0.01
CA PRO A 39 -2.05 -41.92 0.65
C PRO A 39 -2.32 -43.01 -0.40
N GLU A 40 -1.83 -44.23 -0.17
CA GLU A 40 -2.11 -45.38 -1.02
C GLU A 40 -3.61 -45.69 -1.06
N HIS A 41 -4.09 -46.01 -2.27
CA HIS A 41 -5.45 -46.36 -2.67
C HIS A 41 -6.34 -46.92 -1.56
N HIS A 42 -7.18 -46.04 -1.01
CA HIS A 42 -8.44 -46.45 -0.41
C HIS A 42 -9.53 -46.45 -1.49
N GLU A 43 -10.36 -47.49 -1.44
CA GLU A 43 -11.42 -47.80 -2.39
C GLU A 43 -12.33 -46.60 -2.67
N GLU A 44 -12.67 -46.47 -3.95
CA GLU A 44 -13.52 -45.43 -4.53
C GLU A 44 -14.94 -45.52 -3.97
N SER A 45 -15.27 -44.73 -2.95
CA SER A 45 -16.64 -44.26 -2.78
C SER A 45 -16.79 -43.05 -3.69
N HIS A 46 -17.58 -43.16 -4.76
CA HIS A 46 -17.94 -42.01 -5.59
C HIS A 46 -18.55 -40.91 -4.70
N GLN A 47 -17.75 -39.90 -4.36
CA GLN A 47 -18.24 -38.65 -3.82
C GLN A 47 -18.40 -37.70 -5.01
N GLU A 48 -19.65 -37.36 -5.30
CA GLU A 48 -20.02 -36.32 -6.27
C GLU A 48 -19.16 -35.06 -6.06
N PRO A 49 -18.69 -34.40 -7.14
CA PRO A 49 -17.99 -33.13 -7.02
C PRO A 49 -18.86 -32.16 -6.21
N PHE A 50 -18.33 -31.63 -5.11
CA PHE A 50 -18.99 -30.52 -4.44
C PHE A 50 -18.84 -29.30 -5.34
N GLU A 51 -19.87 -29.02 -6.14
CA GLU A 51 -19.99 -27.72 -6.81
C GLU A 51 -20.13 -26.66 -5.71
N GLU A 52 -19.03 -25.99 -5.38
CA GLU A 52 -19.08 -24.78 -4.57
C GLU A 52 -19.71 -23.69 -5.43
N HIS A 53 -21.04 -23.63 -5.38
CA HIS A 53 -21.81 -22.53 -5.92
C HIS A 53 -21.42 -21.26 -5.15
N HIS A 54 -20.41 -20.55 -5.64
CA HIS A 54 -20.17 -19.16 -5.28
C HIS A 54 -21.38 -18.35 -5.79
N GLU A 55 -22.44 -18.28 -4.98
CA GLU A 55 -23.49 -17.30 -5.19
C GLU A 55 -22.85 -15.91 -5.14
N PRO A 56 -23.13 -15.03 -6.10
CA PRO A 56 -22.64 -13.66 -6.02
C PRO A 56 -23.18 -13.02 -4.75
N GLU A 57 -22.28 -12.49 -3.92
CA GLU A 57 -22.65 -11.63 -2.80
C GLU A 57 -23.62 -10.55 -3.30
N PRO A 58 -24.75 -10.33 -2.61
CA PRO A 58 -25.72 -9.32 -3.01
C PRO A 58 -25.04 -7.95 -3.06
N TYR A 59 -25.27 -7.21 -4.15
CA TYR A 59 -24.71 -5.88 -4.34
C TYR A 59 -25.25 -4.91 -3.29
N ASP A 60 -24.37 -4.32 -2.48
CA ASP A 60 -24.72 -3.28 -1.51
C ASP A 60 -24.79 -1.91 -2.19
N HIS A 61 -25.99 -1.36 -2.27
CA HIS A 61 -26.25 -0.02 -2.82
C HIS A 61 -25.80 1.11 -1.89
N HIS A 62 -25.39 0.80 -0.65
CA HIS A 62 -25.03 1.78 0.35
C HIS A 62 -23.79 1.32 1.14
N PRO A 63 -22.60 1.29 0.50
CA PRO A 63 -21.40 0.73 1.13
C PRO A 63 -21.01 1.52 2.38
N LYS A 64 -20.67 0.80 3.45
CA LYS A 64 -20.18 1.39 4.70
C LYS A 64 -18.93 0.70 5.21
N TYR A 65 -17.98 1.49 5.68
CA TYR A 65 -16.84 0.99 6.44
C TYR A 65 -16.33 2.05 7.42
N SER A 66 -15.55 1.61 8.40
CA SER A 66 -14.72 2.48 9.22
C SER A 66 -13.44 1.74 9.58
N PHE A 67 -12.31 2.43 9.52
CA PHE A 67 -11.04 1.90 9.97
C PHE A 67 -10.19 2.97 10.63
N SER A 68 -9.24 2.51 11.43
CA SER A 68 -8.21 3.35 12.02
C SER A 68 -6.92 2.57 12.16
N TYR A 69 -5.79 3.22 11.92
CA TYR A 69 -4.48 2.65 12.22
C TYR A 69 -3.52 3.74 12.70
N GLY A 70 -2.45 3.32 13.37
CA GLY A 70 -1.38 4.23 13.77
C GLY A 70 -0.05 3.51 13.87
N VAL A 71 1.02 4.25 13.62
CA VAL A 71 2.40 3.79 13.81
C VAL A 71 3.06 4.71 14.82
N LYS A 72 3.78 4.11 15.76
CA LYS A 72 4.61 4.81 16.73
C LYS A 72 5.89 4.00 16.94
N ASP A 73 6.82 4.17 16.01
CA ASP A 73 8.11 3.51 16.04
C ASP A 73 9.21 4.47 16.51
N LYS A 74 9.82 4.16 17.65
CA LYS A 74 10.91 4.97 18.22
C LYS A 74 12.24 4.76 17.51
N HIS A 75 12.43 3.63 16.83
CA HIS A 75 13.68 3.34 16.14
C HIS A 75 13.79 4.14 14.85
N THR A 76 12.73 4.14 14.04
CA THR A 76 12.66 4.92 12.80
C THR A 76 12.21 6.37 13.02
N GLY A 77 11.57 6.68 14.15
CA GLY A 77 10.97 7.98 14.42
C GLY A 77 9.60 8.19 13.75
N ASP A 78 9.07 7.16 13.09
CA ASP A 78 7.79 7.22 12.39
C ASP A 78 6.62 7.27 13.38
N ILE A 79 5.94 8.41 13.38
CA ILE A 79 4.74 8.66 14.17
C ILE A 79 3.66 9.16 13.23
N LYS A 80 2.67 8.32 12.97
CA LYS A 80 1.53 8.64 12.10
C LYS A 80 0.24 7.98 12.59
N HIS A 81 -0.88 8.57 12.24
CA HIS A 81 -2.21 8.04 12.54
C HIS A 81 -3.16 8.34 11.39
N GLN A 82 -4.07 7.42 11.09
CA GLN A 82 -5.16 7.60 10.13
C GLN A 82 -6.46 7.08 10.72
N THR A 83 -7.54 7.82 10.50
CA THR A 83 -8.91 7.33 10.57
C THR A 83 -9.62 7.63 9.25
N GLU A 84 -10.51 6.72 8.83
CA GLU A 84 -11.42 6.95 7.73
C GLU A 84 -12.73 6.21 7.96
N GLU A 85 -13.82 6.84 7.57
CA GLU A 85 -15.14 6.23 7.48
C GLU A 85 -15.77 6.54 6.14
N ARG A 86 -16.55 5.58 5.64
CA ARG A 86 -17.41 5.74 4.48
C ARG A 86 -18.84 5.44 4.88
N ASP A 87 -19.74 6.31 4.44
CA ASP A 87 -21.18 6.12 4.52
C ASP A 87 -21.81 6.43 3.16
N GLY A 88 -22.14 5.38 2.39
CA GLY A 88 -22.67 5.52 1.03
C GLY A 88 -21.64 6.14 0.09
N ASP A 89 -21.92 7.33 -0.40
CA ASP A 89 -21.06 8.07 -1.32
C ASP A 89 -20.14 9.09 -0.63
N VAL A 90 -20.22 9.21 0.70
CA VAL A 90 -19.43 10.16 1.48
C VAL A 90 -18.31 9.43 2.21
N VAL A 91 -17.08 9.90 2.02
CA VAL A 91 -15.90 9.50 2.79
C VAL A 91 -15.43 10.66 3.65
N LYS A 92 -15.06 10.39 4.90
CA LYS A 92 -14.44 11.36 5.80
C LYS A 92 -13.29 10.72 6.54
N GLY A 93 -12.27 11.50 6.84
CA GLY A 93 -11.22 11.01 7.70
C GLY A 93 -10.17 12.03 8.05
N GLN A 94 -9.17 11.56 8.79
CA GLN A 94 -8.04 12.35 9.20
C GLN A 94 -6.76 11.55 9.00
N TYR A 95 -5.69 12.23 8.58
CA TYR A 95 -4.33 11.72 8.65
C TYR A 95 -3.46 12.65 9.49
N SER A 96 -2.53 12.09 10.27
CA SER A 96 -1.50 12.86 10.96
C SER A 96 -0.13 12.26 10.78
N LEU A 97 0.89 13.11 10.67
CA LEU A 97 2.28 12.75 10.48
C LEU A 97 3.18 13.71 11.26
N LEU A 98 4.05 13.15 12.11
CA LEU A 98 5.19 13.89 12.65
C LEU A 98 6.23 14.07 11.54
N GLU A 99 6.50 15.32 11.19
CA GLU A 99 7.49 15.68 10.18
C GLU A 99 8.90 15.76 10.75
N ALA A 100 9.88 15.72 9.84
CA ALA A 100 11.30 15.77 10.19
C ALA A 100 11.73 17.05 10.92
N ASP A 101 11.00 18.15 10.74
CA ASP A 101 11.24 19.43 11.43
C ASP A 101 10.62 19.49 12.84
N GLY A 102 10.02 18.39 13.31
CA GLY A 102 9.36 18.27 14.61
C GLY A 102 7.93 18.80 14.66
N SER A 103 7.38 19.31 13.55
CA SER A 103 5.98 19.69 13.46
C SER A 103 5.09 18.50 13.14
N THR A 104 3.81 18.56 13.52
CA THR A 104 2.81 17.55 13.14
C THR A 104 1.90 18.14 12.09
N ARG A 105 1.86 17.52 10.91
CA ARG A 105 0.84 17.76 9.90
C ARG A 105 -0.40 16.97 10.26
N ILE A 106 -1.56 17.61 10.23
CA ILE A 106 -2.87 17.01 10.36
C ILE A 106 -3.66 17.38 9.11
N VAL A 107 -4.27 16.40 8.47
CA VAL A 107 -5.08 16.59 7.26
C VAL A 107 -6.45 16.02 7.56
N ASP A 108 -7.44 16.90 7.67
CA ASP A 108 -8.85 16.52 7.73
C ASP A 108 -9.39 16.54 6.30
N TYR A 109 -10.02 15.45 5.86
CA TYR A 109 -10.48 15.31 4.48
C TYR A 109 -11.89 14.76 4.37
N THR A 110 -12.56 15.13 3.29
CA THR A 110 -13.87 14.61 2.89
C THR A 110 -13.89 14.36 1.39
N ALA A 111 -14.64 13.37 0.93
CA ALA A 111 -14.90 13.15 -0.48
C ALA A 111 -16.37 12.77 -0.71
N ASP A 112 -16.97 13.36 -1.73
CA ASP A 112 -18.32 13.01 -2.22
C ASP A 112 -18.40 13.26 -3.74
N ASP A 113 -19.49 12.86 -4.37
CA ASP A 113 -19.73 12.96 -5.81
C ASP A 113 -19.98 14.40 -6.31
N HIS A 114 -20.44 15.28 -5.41
CA HIS A 114 -20.81 16.65 -5.74
C HIS A 114 -19.65 17.65 -5.65
N ASN A 115 -18.85 17.54 -4.59
CA ASN A 115 -17.76 18.44 -4.23
C ASN A 115 -16.39 17.84 -4.53
N GLY A 116 -16.31 16.53 -4.78
CA GLY A 116 -15.05 15.81 -4.94
C GLY A 116 -14.26 15.75 -3.63
N PHE A 117 -12.95 15.51 -3.74
CA PHE A 117 -12.05 15.47 -2.60
C PHE A 117 -11.70 16.88 -2.12
N GLN A 118 -11.89 17.12 -0.82
CA GLN A 118 -11.54 18.35 -0.13
C GLN A 118 -10.70 18.02 1.10
N ALA A 119 -9.67 18.81 1.36
CA ALA A 119 -8.79 18.62 2.51
C ALA A 119 -8.40 19.96 3.15
N VAL A 120 -8.37 19.99 4.47
CA VAL A 120 -7.84 21.09 5.26
C VAL A 120 -6.59 20.60 5.96
N VAL A 121 -5.48 21.31 5.76
CA VAL A 121 -4.19 20.95 6.35
C VAL A 121 -3.89 21.89 7.50
N HIS A 122 -3.70 21.30 8.68
CA HIS A 122 -3.23 21.97 9.89
C HIS A 122 -1.79 21.54 10.17
N ARG A 123 -0.98 22.47 10.68
CA ARG A 123 0.37 22.17 11.15
C ARG A 123 0.50 22.67 12.58
N THR A 124 0.93 21.79 13.48
CA THR A 124 1.12 22.11 14.90
C THR A 124 2.56 21.84 15.31
N GLY A 125 3.03 22.50 16.37
CA GLY A 125 4.43 22.43 16.81
C GLY A 125 5.31 23.52 16.19
N HIS A 126 6.58 23.51 16.56
CA HIS A 126 7.58 24.46 16.06
C HIS A 126 8.48 23.76 15.05
N ALA A 127 8.50 24.26 13.82
CA ALA A 127 9.48 23.84 12.82
C ALA A 127 10.87 24.28 13.31
N VAL A 128 11.72 23.31 13.66
CA VAL A 128 13.12 23.58 14.00
C VAL A 128 13.95 23.31 12.74
N HIS A 129 14.31 24.38 12.05
CA HIS A 129 15.28 24.34 10.96
C HIS A 129 16.68 24.67 11.52
N PRO A 130 17.73 23.90 11.19
CA PRO A 130 19.11 24.25 11.48
C PRO A 130 19.63 25.43 10.63
#